data_AF-A0A2M7TK68-F1
#
_entry.id   AF-A0A2M7TK68-F1
#
_cell.length_a   1.000
_cell.length_b   1.000
_cell.length_c   1.000
_cell.angle_alpha   90.00
_cell.angle_beta   90.00
_cell.angle_gamma   90.00
#
_symmetry.space_group_name_H-M   'P 1'
#
loop_
_entity.id
_entity.type
_entity.pdbx_description
1 polymer ?
#
loop_
_entity_poly.entity_id
_entity_poly.type
_entity_poly.pdbx_seq_one_letter_code
_entity_poly.pdbx_strand_id
1 'polypeptide(L)' 'SVEWAILTITIGLVLISEFINTSLEQIVDLVSPEKQEKAKIAKDVAAAGVLVSAIVAVLIGALLFLPKFF' A
#
# COMPACT_ATOMS: atom_id res chain seq x y z
N SER A 1 -9.85 -22.89 2.89
CA SER A 1 -8.81 -22.78 1.82
C SER A 1 -8.90 -21.42 1.13
N VAL A 2 -10.12 -20.92 0.91
CA VAL A 2 -10.37 -19.57 0.39
C VAL A 2 -9.77 -18.47 1.27
N GLU A 3 -9.76 -18.62 2.60
CA GLU A 3 -9.21 -17.59 3.52
C GLU A 3 -7.70 -17.39 3.32
N TRP A 4 -6.97 -18.47 3.09
CA TRP A 4 -5.53 -18.42 2.78
C TRP A 4 -5.28 -17.78 1.40
N ALA A 5 -6.14 -18.03 0.42
CA ALA A 5 -6.06 -17.38 -0.89
C ALA A 5 -6.31 -15.87 -0.76
N ILE A 6 -7.35 -15.46 -0.01
CA ILE A 6 -7.65 -14.05 0.28
C ILE A 6 -6.46 -13.40 0.99
N LEU A 7 -5.95 -14.02 2.06
CA LEU A 7 -4.82 -13.49 2.82
C LEU A 7 -3.57 -13.30 1.94
N THR A 8 -3.26 -14.29 1.09
CA THR A 8 -2.12 -14.23 0.18
C THR A 8 -2.25 -13.09 -0.83
N ILE A 9 -3.43 -12.93 -1.43
CA ILE A 9 -3.71 -11.83 -2.37
C ILE A 9 -3.62 -10.48 -1.65
N THR A 10 -4.20 -10.36 -0.46
CA THR A 10 -4.17 -9.13 0.35
C THR A 10 -2.74 -8.71 0.69
N ILE A 11 -1.89 -9.63 1.13
CA ILE A 11 -0.47 -9.35 1.38
C ILE A 11 0.23 -8.94 0.08
N GLY A 12 -0.04 -9.66 -1.02
CA GLY A 12 0.51 -9.33 -2.34
C GLY A 12 0.14 -7.91 -2.79
N LEU A 13 -1.09 -7.46 -2.55
CA LEU A 13 -1.53 -6.11 -2.89
C LEU A 13 -0.81 -5.02 -2.10
N VAL A 14 -0.53 -5.24 -0.81
CA VAL A 14 0.27 -4.29 -0.01
C VAL A 14 1.68 -4.17 -0.57
N LEU A 15 2.31 -5.30 -0.92
CA LEU A 15 3.66 -5.30 -1.52
C LEU A 15 3.68 -4.61 -2.89
N ILE A 16 2.68 -4.88 -3.73
CA ILE A 16 2.53 -4.20 -5.02
C ILE A 16 2.35 -2.69 -4.81
N SER A 17 1.55 -2.27 -3.84
CA SER A 17 1.37 -0.86 -3.51
C SER A 17 2.68 -0.20 -3.10
N GLU A 18 3.51 -0.87 -2.30
CA GLU A 18 4.83 -0.38 -1.88
C GLU A 18 5.81 -0.26 -3.06
N PHE A 19 5.82 -1.25 -3.96
CA PHE A 19 6.65 -1.17 -5.17
C PHE A 19 6.21 -0.04 -6.10
N ILE A 20 4.90 0.19 -6.23
CA ILE A 20 4.37 1.33 -6.99
C ILE A 20 4.78 2.64 -6.32
N ASN A 21 4.64 2.76 -4.99
CA ASN A 21 5.06 3.96 -4.25
C ASN A 21 6.54 4.27 -4.45
N THR A 22 7.41 3.27 -4.28
CA THR A 22 8.86 3.41 -4.50
C THR A 22 9.17 3.80 -5.94
N SER A 23 8.50 3.17 -6.92
CA SER A 23 8.71 3.48 -8.33
C SER A 23 8.27 4.90 -8.69
N LEU A 24 7.12 5.35 -8.15
CA LEU A 24 6.64 6.72 -8.32
C LEU A 24 7.59 7.73 -7.66
N GLU A 25 8.12 7.42 -6.48
CA GLU A 25 9.09 8.27 -5.81
C GLU A 25 10.34 8.47 -6.68
N GLN A 26 10.89 7.38 -7.25
CA GLN A 26 12.04 7.45 -8.15
C GLN A 26 11.71 8.21 -9.44
N ILE A 27 10.53 8.01 -10.02
CA ILE A 27 10.11 8.76 -11.22
C ILE A 27 10.04 10.25 -10.91
N VAL A 28 9.42 10.64 -9.79
CA VAL A 28 9.31 12.05 -9.37
C VAL A 28 10.69 12.68 -9.16
N ASP A 29 11.63 11.95 -8.54
CA ASP A 29 13.00 12.43 -8.36
C ASP A 29 13.76 12.59 -9.67
N LEU A 30 13.49 11.71 -10.66
CA LEU A 30 14.08 11.80 -11.99
C LEU A 30 13.52 12.98 -12.80
N VAL A 31 12.20 13.24 -12.73
CA VAL A 31 11.56 14.30 -13.54
C VAL A 31 11.59 15.68 -12.86
N SER A 32 11.77 15.74 -11.54
CA SER A 32 11.77 16.98 -10.75
C SER A 32 13.00 17.04 -9.83
N PRO A 33 14.21 17.19 -10.40
CA PRO A 33 15.46 17.22 -9.62
C PRO A 33 15.53 18.42 -8.66
N GLU A 34 14.82 19.51 -8.94
CA GLU A 34 14.58 20.59 -7.99
C GLU A 34 13.29 20.31 -7.21
N LYS A 35 13.35 20.37 -5.87
CA LYS A 35 12.18 20.11 -5.01
C LYS A 35 11.08 21.14 -5.26
N GLN A 36 10.09 20.75 -6.06
CA GLN A 36 8.86 21.51 -6.27
C GLN A 36 7.77 21.03 -5.30
N GLU A 37 6.90 21.93 -4.84
CA GLU A 37 5.79 21.60 -3.94
C GLU A 37 4.89 20.49 -4.51
N LYS A 38 4.68 20.47 -5.82
CA LYS A 38 3.89 19.42 -6.51
C LYS A 38 4.54 18.04 -6.41
N ALA A 39 5.87 17.96 -6.47
CA ALA A 39 6.60 16.70 -6.34
C ALA A 39 6.43 16.11 -4.94
N LYS A 40 6.46 16.97 -3.92
CA LYS A 40 6.18 16.58 -2.53
C LYS A 40 4.76 16.03 -2.37
N ILE A 41 3.75 16.76 -2.87
CA ILE A 41 2.35 16.31 -2.82
C ILE A 41 2.18 14.94 -3.51
N ALA A 42 2.81 14.73 -4.67
CA ALA A 42 2.74 13.45 -5.37
C ALA A 42 3.31 12.29 -4.53
N LYS A 43 4.46 12.50 -3.88
CA LYS A 43 5.07 11.51 -2.97
C LYS A 43 4.19 11.25 -1.74
N ASP A 44 3.64 12.30 -1.13
CA ASP A 44 2.77 12.18 0.05
C ASP A 44 1.49 11.38 -0.27
N VAL A 45 0.89 11.60 -1.45
CA VAL A 45 -0.28 10.86 -1.91
C VAL A 45 0.06 9.39 -2.18
N ALA A 46 1.22 9.10 -2.77
CA ALA A 46 1.66 7.73 -3.01
C ALA A 46 1.86 6.96 -1.70
N ALA A 47 2.51 7.59 -0.71
CA ALA A 47 2.70 7.00 0.62
C ALA A 47 1.36 6.81 1.36
N ALA A 48 0.43 7.75 1.23
CA ALA A 48 -0.93 7.59 1.77
C ALA A 48 -1.67 6.40 1.14
N GLY A 49 -1.46 6.13 -0.15
CA GLY A 49 -1.99 4.94 -0.83
C GLY A 49 -1.50 3.63 -0.22
N VAL A 50 -0.20 3.53 0.10
CA VAL A 50 0.37 2.37 0.80
C VAL A 50 -0.27 2.20 2.17
N LEU A 51 -0.42 3.30 2.94
CA LEU A 51 -1.04 3.26 4.27
C LEU A 51 -2.47 2.73 4.20
N VAL A 52 -3.26 3.21 3.24
CA VAL A 52 -4.63 2.72 3.02
C VAL A 52 -4.62 1.23 2.69
N SER A 53 -3.71 0.77 1.83
CA SER A 53 -3.58 -0.65 1.50
C SER A 53 -3.27 -1.51 2.73
N ALA A 54 -2.40 -1.03 3.63
CA ALA A 54 -2.03 -1.72 4.85
C ALA A 54 -3.20 -1.79 5.85
N ILE A 55 -3.96 -0.70 6.00
CA ILE A 55 -5.16 -0.67 6.85
C ILE A 55 -6.19 -1.68 6.33
N VAL A 56 -6.44 -1.71 5.02
CA VAL A 56 -7.36 -2.69 4.42
C VAL A 56 -6.87 -4.11 4.67
N ALA A 57 -5.56 -4.37 4.59
CA ALA A 57 -5.01 -5.69 4.89
C ALA A 57 -5.25 -6.12 6.34
N VAL A 58 -5.08 -5.22 7.29
CA VAL A 58 -5.39 -5.48 8.71
C VAL A 58 -6.88 -5.76 8.90
N LEU A 59 -7.76 -4.97 8.26
CA LEU A 59 -9.21 -5.18 8.33
C LEU A 59 -9.62 -6.55 7.76
N ILE A 60 -9.07 -6.96 6.62
CA ILE A 60 -9.32 -8.28 6.04
C ILE A 60 -8.83 -9.38 6.99
N GLY A 61 -7.62 -9.24 7.56
CA GLY A 61 -7.11 -10.17 8.57
C GLY A 61 -8.04 -10.29 9.78
N ALA A 62 -8.51 -9.16 10.32
CA ALA A 62 -9.47 -9.15 11.41
C ALA A 62 -10.77 -9.86 11.02
N LEU A 63 -11.37 -9.55 9.87
CA LEU A 63 -12.61 -10.20 9.42
C LEU A 63 -12.47 -11.72 9.25
N LEU A 64 -11.29 -12.21 8.84
CA LEU A 64 -11.05 -13.64 8.66
C LEU A 64 -10.77 -14.40 9.97
N PHE A 65 -10.10 -13.75 10.93
CA PHE A 65 -9.58 -14.43 12.12
C PHE A 65 -10.32 -14.06 13.41
N LEU A 66 -10.84 -12.83 13.58
CA LEU A 66 -11.53 -12.40 14.80
C LEU A 66 -12.75 -13.31 15.14
N PRO A 67 -13.60 -13.70 14.17
CA PRO A 67 -14.73 -14.61 14.44
C PRO A 67 -14.32 -16.04 14.78
N LYS A 68 -13.04 -16.41 14.62
CA LYS A 68 -12.54 -17.75 14.99
C LYS A 68 -12.06 -17.80 16.45
N PHE A 69 -11.91 -16.64 17.09
CA PHE A 69 -11.49 -16.50 18.48
C PHE A 69 -12.65 -16.36 19.47
N PHE A 70 -13.85 -16.04 19.00
CA PHE A 70 -15.09 -15.92 19.78
C PHE A 70 -16.13 -16.93 19.28
#